data_AF-A0A937JNU9-F1
#
_entry.id   AF-A0A937JNU9-F1
#
_cell.length_a   1.000
_cell.length_b   1.000
_cell.length_c   1.000
_cell.angle_alpha   90.00
_cell.angle_beta   90.00
_cell.angle_gamma   90.00
#
_symmetry.space_group_name_H-M   'P 1'
#
loop_
_entity.id
_entity.type
_entity.pdbx_description
1 polymer ?
#
loop_
_entity_poly.entity_id
_entity_poly.type
_entity_poly.pdbx_seq_one_letter_code
_entity_poly.pdbx_strand_id
1 'polypeptide(L)' 'MDIEGGLKAGALSVLVDCRGAGKLTVRVEPVGLNFPMTCAAGEVSSVHNQVEVGHPRPRGTVSVTASSGVRWAITVGQ' A
#
# COMPACT_ATOMS: atom_id res chain seq x y z
N MET A 1 5.16 1.92 -8.18
CA MET A 1 6.43 2.25 -7.51
C MET A 1 7.14 0.96 -7.26
N ASP A 2 8.36 0.81 -7.77
CA ASP A 2 9.18 -0.35 -7.47
C ASP A 2 9.83 -0.19 -6.10
N ILE A 3 9.95 -1.30 -5.38
CA ILE A 3 10.64 -1.37 -4.10
C ILE A 3 12.11 -1.69 -4.40
N GLU A 4 12.98 -0.71 -4.17
CA GLU A 4 14.41 -0.86 -4.40
C GLU A 4 14.99 -2.02 -3.58
N GLY A 5 15.82 -2.84 -4.23
CA GLY A 5 16.39 -4.04 -3.61
C GLY A 5 15.41 -5.23 -3.47
N GLY A 6 14.15 -5.07 -3.89
CA GLY A 6 13.15 -6.13 -3.86
C GLY A 6 12.48 -6.32 -2.50
N LEU A 7 12.01 -7.56 -2.24
CA LEU A 7 11.38 -7.93 -0.98
C LEU A 7 12.29 -8.89 -0.20
N LYS A 8 12.56 -8.57 1.06
CA LYS A 8 13.24 -9.45 2.02
C LYS A 8 12.25 -10.49 2.55
N ALA A 9 12.77 -11.59 3.09
CA ALA A 9 11.94 -12.49 3.88
C ALA A 9 11.55 -11.80 5.20
N GLY A 10 10.35 -12.08 5.71
CA GLY A 10 9.83 -11.46 6.92
C GLY A 10 8.63 -10.55 6.66
N ALA A 11 8.35 -9.67 7.62
CA ALA A 11 7.24 -8.76 7.58
C ALA A 11 7.44 -7.63 6.55
N LEU A 12 6.47 -7.45 5.66
CA LEU A 12 6.33 -6.27 4.83
C LEU A 12 5.14 -5.45 5.35
N SER A 13 5.42 -4.24 5.83
CA SER A 13 4.42 -3.31 6.35
C SER A 13 4.08 -2.24 5.32
N VAL A 14 2.79 -1.95 5.19
CA VAL A 14 2.25 -0.91 4.30
C VAL A 14 1.31 -0.03 5.11
N LEU A 15 1.70 1.23 5.28
CA LEU A 15 0.87 2.28 5.85
C LEU A 15 0.40 3.21 4.73
N VAL A 16 -0.90 3.48 4.70
CA VAL A 16 -1.53 4.34 3.70
C VAL A 16 -2.40 5.36 4.41
N ASP A 17 -2.19 6.62 4.06
CA ASP A 17 -3.04 7.73 4.47
C ASP A 17 -3.75 8.28 3.24
N CYS A 18 -5.04 8.58 3.37
CA CYS A 18 -5.77 9.27 2.31
C CYS A 18 -6.80 10.27 2.82
N ARG A 19 -7.07 11.29 2.00
CA ARG A 19 -8.07 12.34 2.24
C ARG A 19 -8.75 12.74 0.94
N GLY A 20 -10.05 13.00 1.02
CA GLY A 20 -10.94 13.29 -0.10
C GLY A 20 -11.95 12.17 -0.28
N ALA A 21 -13.21 12.51 -0.55
CA ALA A 21 -14.27 11.51 -0.70
C ALA A 21 -13.97 10.57 -1.87
N GLY A 22 -13.86 9.26 -1.59
CA GLY A 22 -13.62 8.28 -2.63
C GLY A 22 -13.08 6.96 -2.11
N LYS A 23 -12.51 6.19 -3.04
CA LYS A 23 -11.85 4.92 -2.73
C LYS A 23 -10.39 4.97 -3.16
N LEU A 24 -9.56 4.27 -2.40
CA LEU A 24 -8.18 4.00 -2.72
C LEU A 24 -7.94 2.49 -2.62
N THR A 25 -7.18 1.92 -3.54
CA THR A 25 -6.77 0.51 -3.49
C THR A 25 -5.27 0.43 -3.61
N VAL A 26 -4.65 -0.30 -2.69
CA VAL A 26 -3.22 -0.61 -2.72
C VAL A 26 -3.03 -2.07 -3.07
N ARG A 27 -2.13 -2.32 -4.02
CA ARG A 27 -1.68 -3.65 -4.41
C ARG A 27 -0.17 -3.76 -4.26
N VAL A 28 0.31 -4.86 -3.70
CA VAL A 28 1.74 -5.20 -3.67
C VAL A 28 1.98 -6.57 -4.29
N GLU A 29 2.79 -6.57 -5.34
CA GLU A 29 3.18 -7.77 -6.06
C GLU A 29 4.64 -8.12 -5.75
N PRO A 30 5.01 -9.43 -5.77
CA PRO A 30 4.19 -10.60 -6.08
C PRO A 30 3.52 -11.24 -4.86
N VAL A 31 3.47 -10.56 -3.71
CA VAL A 31 3.02 -11.14 -2.42
C VAL A 31 1.49 -11.15 -2.25
N GLY A 32 0.74 -10.70 -3.24
CA GLY A 32 -0.72 -10.82 -3.28
C GLY A 32 -1.47 -9.90 -2.32
N LEU A 33 -0.78 -8.94 -1.69
CA LEU A 33 -1.43 -7.94 -0.84
C LEU A 33 -2.30 -7.03 -1.72
N ASN A 34 -3.60 -6.96 -1.44
CA ASN A 34 -4.53 -6.10 -2.15
C ASN A 34 -5.64 -5.69 -1.18
N PHE A 35 -5.71 -4.40 -0.82
CA PHE A 35 -6.75 -3.93 0.09
C PHE A 35 -7.35 -2.60 -0.39
N PRO A 36 -8.68 -2.54 -0.55
CA PRO A 36 -9.39 -1.29 -0.76
C PRO A 36 -9.61 -0.58 0.59
N MET A 37 -9.63 0.75 0.56
CA MET A 37 -10.03 1.59 1.68
C MET A 37 -10.88 2.77 1.21
N THR A 38 -11.80 3.20 2.06
CA THR A 38 -12.59 4.41 1.86
C THR A 38 -11.83 5.61 2.38
N CYS A 39 -11.82 6.69 1.62
CA CYS A 39 -11.22 7.96 2.00
C CYS A 39 -12.33 8.96 2.33
N ALA A 40 -12.22 9.62 3.48
CA ALA A 40 -13.21 10.61 3.95
C ALA A 40 -12.95 12.01 3.37
N ALA A 41 -14.01 12.80 3.18
CA ALA A 41 -13.93 14.11 2.55
C ALA A 41 -13.17 15.18 3.38
N GLY A 42 -13.22 15.07 4.71
CA GLY A 42 -12.77 16.12 5.64
C GLY A 42 -11.64 15.71 6.59
N GLU A 43 -11.28 14.43 6.64
CA GLU A 43 -10.29 13.88 7.57
C GLU A 43 -9.36 12.90 6.87
N VAL A 44 -8.22 12.64 7.48
CA VAL A 44 -7.30 11.61 7.01
C VAL A 44 -7.79 10.26 7.50
N SER A 45 -7.99 9.33 6.57
CA SER A 45 -8.22 7.92 6.86
C SER A 45 -6.90 7.17 6.70
N SER A 46 -6.55 6.35 7.69
CA SER A 46 -5.29 5.60 7.73
C SER A 46 -5.55 4.10 7.81
N VAL A 47 -4.80 3.31 7.04
CA VAL A 47 -4.78 1.85 7.13
C VAL A 47 -3.34 1.37 7.18
N HIS A 48 -3.05 0.53 8.17
CA HIS A 48 -1.80 -0.21 8.27
C HIS A 48 -2.10 -1.69 8.02
N ASN A 49 -1.39 -2.29 7.06
CA ASN A 49 -1.50 -3.71 6.75
C ASN A 49 -0.10 -4.33 6.68
N GLN A 50 -0.02 -5.59 7.07
CA GLN A 50 1.23 -6.34 7.10
C GLN A 50 1.03 -7.70 6.42
N VAL A 51 2.01 -8.09 5.61
CA VAL A 51 2.04 -9.41 4.97
C VAL A 51 3.39 -10.08 5.25
N GLU A 52 3.35 -11.38 5.51
CA GLU A 52 4.56 -12.18 5.67
C GLU A 52 5.10 -12.59 4.30
N VAL A 53 6.35 -12.23 4.01
CA VAL A 53 7.06 -12.63 2.81
C VAL A 53 7.87 -13.89 3.12
N GLY A 54 7.34 -15.05 2.73
CA GLY A 54 7.98 -16.32 3.09
C GLY A 54 9.36 -16.56 2.48
N HIS A 55 9.64 -15.99 1.30
CA HIS A 55 10.95 -16.08 0.64
C HIS A 55 11.29 -14.76 -0.04
N PRO A 56 12.56 -14.34 -0.07
CA PRO A 56 12.96 -13.09 -0.73
C PRO A 56 12.51 -13.06 -2.19
N ARG A 57 12.13 -11.87 -2.66
CA ARG A 57 11.76 -11.61 -4.06
C ARG A 57 12.75 -10.60 -4.65
N PRO A 58 13.33 -10.86 -5.83
CA PRO A 58 14.27 -9.95 -6.45
C PRO A 58 13.63 -8.62 -6.90
N ARG A 59 12.29 -8.56 -6.93
CA ARG A 59 11.49 -7.39 -7.27
C ARG A 59 10.24 -7.35 -6.39
N GLY A 60 9.77 -6.15 -6.12
CA GLY A 60 8.47 -5.88 -5.54
C GLY A 60 7.94 -4.57 -6.10
N THR A 61 6.63 -4.51 -6.35
CA THR A 61 6.00 -3.31 -6.92
C THR A 61 4.76 -2.99 -6.12
N VAL A 62 4.61 -1.71 -5.77
CA VAL A 62 3.43 -1.14 -5.15
C VAL A 62 2.66 -0.32 -6.18
N SER A 63 1.38 -0.64 -6.34
CA SER A 63 0.45 0.09 -7.19
C SER A 63 -0.66 0.69 -6.35
N VAL A 64 -0.93 1.98 -6.57
CA VAL A 64 -2.00 2.72 -5.89
C VAL A 64 -2.98 3.21 -6.95
N THR A 65 -4.25 2.85 -6.80
CA THR A 65 -5.35 3.36 -7.63
C THR A 65 -6.30 4.14 -6.72
N ALA A 66 -6.58 5.39 -7.05
CA ALA A 66 -7.42 6.25 -6.24
C ALA A 66 -8.47 6.98 -7.10
N SER A 67 -9.64 7.23 -6.51
CA SER A 67 -10.66 8.08 -7.12
C SER A 67 -10.12 9.49 -7.38
N SER A 68 -10.65 10.18 -8.40
CA SER A 68 -10.31 11.58 -8.68
C SER A 68 -10.58 12.46 -7.46
N GLY A 69 -9.63 13.31 -7.08
CA GLY A 69 -9.74 14.21 -5.92
C GLY A 69 -9.26 13.60 -4.59
N VAL A 70 -8.96 12.31 -4.55
CA VAL A 70 -8.29 11.68 -3.39
C VAL A 70 -6.81 12.02 -3.41
N ARG A 71 -6.32 12.62 -2.33
CA ARG A 71 -4.89 12.77 -2.05
C ARG A 71 -4.45 11.66 -1.12
N TRP A 72 -3.24 11.16 -1.31
CA TRP A 72 -2.75 10.02 -0.56
C TRP A 72 -1.24 10.10 -0.32
N ALA A 73 -0.81 9.40 0.72
CA ALA A 73 0.58 9.13 1.03
C ALA A 73 0.72 7.65 1.40
N ILE A 74 1.88 7.07 1.12
CA ILE A 74 2.16 5.67 1.39
C ILE A 74 3.57 5.50 1.93
N THR A 75 3.70 4.63 2.92
CA THR A 75 4.97 4.17 3.47
C THR A 75 5.03 2.66 3.38
N VAL A 76 6.16 2.15 2.91
CA VAL A 76 6.42 0.71 2.77
C VAL A 76 7.71 0.39 3.52
N GLY A 77 7.67 -0.56 4.43
CA GLY A 77 8.80 -0.93 5.29
C GLY A 77 9.01 -2.44 5.41
N GLN A 78 10.26 -2.85 5.63
CA GLN A 78 10.73 -4.25 5.72
C GLN A 78 11.92 -4.38 6.68
#